data_AF-A0A956G841-F1
#
_entry.id   AF-A0A956G841-F1
#
_cell.length_a   1.000
_cell.length_b   1.000
_cell.length_c   1.000
_cell.angle_alpha   90.00
_cell.angle_beta   90.00
_cell.angle_gamma   90.00
#
_symmetry.space_group_name_H-M   'P 1'
#
loop_
_entity.id
_entity.type
_entity.pdbx_description
1 polymer ?
#
loop_
_entity_poly.entity_id
_entity_poly.type
_entity_poly.pdbx_seq_one_letter_code
_entity_poly.pdbx_strand_id
1 'polypeptide(L)'
;MRRWSSCLVVLALALGGCVRSSSGGDASVDLGHRDYYVDSTLDADSAPLPDQGIDEAAPDQALDQPLDQALDQPLDTGSETSSDGAADTSSETSPDSTVDTTSPDSTVDTTSPDSTVDTTSPDSTVDTAPPLTCPELLDWTTLDYPAAALTASFALGDGTASVTSTGNTSAYQANTPDDNTTLTGSATNIESLSLTTDFGNASESVVVSIDVSGFAGGGARSASFTIYDIDSAGSGNGRSVDRITVVGLRNSAIVTPTLTLGSALTSVNATTVEGTQSVANNADIGNLGVSFTAPIDTIRITYTNGTGAGSDPDSQSVGVGSLTFTPIGCP
;
A
#
# COMPACT_ATOMS: atom_id res chain seq x y z
N MET A 1 8.59 54.50 35.74
CA MET A 1 9.79 54.84 34.94
C MET A 1 10.28 53.53 34.34
N ARG A 2 10.51 53.30 33.04
CA ARG A 2 10.41 54.04 31.78
C ARG A 2 10.12 52.98 30.69
N ARG A 3 9.29 53.34 29.72
CA ARG A 3 9.14 52.65 28.41
C ARG A 3 10.40 52.83 27.58
N TRP A 4 10.75 51.86 26.72
CA TRP A 4 11.64 52.10 25.58
C TRP A 4 10.97 51.60 24.30
N SER A 5 10.58 52.58 23.48
CA SER A 5 10.38 52.47 22.04
C SER A 5 11.71 52.66 21.31
N SER A 6 11.72 52.11 20.11
CA SER A 6 12.63 52.16 18.96
C SER A 6 13.53 53.39 18.75
N CYS A 7 14.71 53.15 18.17
CA CYS A 7 15.44 54.00 17.19
C CYS A 7 16.49 53.10 16.51
N LEU A 8 16.42 52.77 15.22
CA LEU A 8 16.78 53.57 14.04
C LEU A 8 18.25 54.03 14.04
N VAL A 9 19.07 53.40 13.18
CA VAL A 9 20.23 54.03 12.54
C VAL A 9 20.23 53.66 11.05
N VAL A 10 20.33 54.71 10.24
CA VAL A 10 20.32 54.83 8.78
C VAL A 10 21.74 55.17 8.32
N LEU A 11 22.23 54.62 7.20
CA LEU A 11 23.03 55.31 6.16
C LEU A 11 23.32 54.33 4.98
N ALA A 12 22.65 54.47 3.81
CA ALA A 12 23.00 55.26 2.60
C ALA A 12 24.15 54.62 1.77
N LEU A 13 24.13 54.46 0.44
CA LEU A 13 23.64 55.26 -0.69
C LEU A 13 23.57 54.38 -1.96
N ALA A 14 22.60 54.62 -2.86
CA ALA A 14 22.84 55.10 -4.25
C ALA A 14 21.60 54.89 -5.17
N LEU A 15 21.07 56.01 -5.67
CA LEU A 15 20.59 56.30 -7.04
C LEU A 15 19.68 55.25 -7.72
N GLY A 16 18.47 55.49 -8.18
CA GLY A 16 17.77 56.71 -8.62
C GLY A 16 16.83 56.28 -9.76
N GLY A 17 15.56 56.73 -9.76
CA GLY A 17 14.63 56.43 -10.84
C GLY A 17 13.16 56.49 -10.44
N CYS A 18 12.59 57.69 -10.45
CA CYS A 18 11.16 57.93 -10.32
C CYS A 18 10.42 57.56 -11.62
N VAL A 19 9.33 56.80 -11.54
CA VAL A 19 8.15 56.97 -12.42
C VAL A 19 6.89 56.86 -11.57
N ARG A 20 6.15 57.95 -11.49
CA ARG A 20 4.74 58.00 -11.06
C ARG A 20 3.88 57.55 -12.24
N SER A 21 2.90 56.69 -12.01
CA SER A 21 1.71 56.60 -12.86
C SER A 21 0.47 56.80 -11.98
N SER A 22 -0.33 57.79 -12.36
CA SER A 22 -1.50 58.28 -11.67
C SER A 22 -2.77 57.53 -12.08
N SER A 23 -3.63 57.33 -11.09
CA SER A 23 -5.03 56.93 -11.17
C SER A 23 -5.92 57.91 -11.92
N GLY A 24 -6.95 57.35 -12.58
CA GLY A 24 -8.30 57.93 -12.64
C GLY A 24 -8.75 58.52 -13.98
N GLY A 25 -9.97 58.17 -14.41
CA GLY A 25 -10.74 58.99 -15.33
C GLY A 25 -11.69 58.25 -16.26
N ASP A 26 -12.97 58.27 -15.88
CA ASP A 26 -14.19 57.81 -16.55
C ASP A 26 -14.40 58.12 -18.05
N ALA A 27 -15.34 57.35 -18.62
CA ALA A 27 -16.52 57.81 -19.39
C ALA A 27 -16.66 57.33 -20.85
N SER A 28 -17.69 56.48 -21.04
CA SER A 28 -18.90 56.79 -21.82
C SER A 28 -18.91 56.71 -23.37
N VAL A 29 -19.65 55.69 -23.85
CA VAL A 29 -20.78 55.73 -24.82
C VAL A 29 -20.49 56.03 -26.31
N ASP A 30 -20.76 55.00 -27.12
CA ASP A 30 -21.70 54.95 -28.27
C ASP A 30 -21.24 54.71 -29.72
N LEU A 31 -22.08 53.91 -30.38
CA LEU A 31 -22.41 53.69 -31.81
C LEU A 31 -21.31 53.37 -32.82
N GLY A 32 -21.42 52.17 -33.40
CA GLY A 32 -20.66 51.78 -34.59
C GLY A 32 -21.12 50.49 -35.26
N HIS A 33 -22.41 50.42 -35.56
CA HIS A 33 -23.05 49.42 -36.43
C HIS A 33 -22.29 49.26 -37.76
N ARG A 34 -21.86 48.03 -38.13
CA ARG A 34 -21.58 47.63 -39.53
C ARG A 34 -21.72 46.12 -39.72
N ASP A 35 -22.85 45.76 -40.33
CA ASP A 35 -23.10 44.48 -40.97
C ASP A 35 -22.37 44.36 -42.33
N TYR A 36 -22.29 43.10 -42.78
CA TYR A 36 -22.02 42.58 -44.14
C TYR A 36 -20.59 42.66 -44.70
N TYR A 37 -19.98 41.48 -44.88
CA TYR A 37 -19.88 40.86 -46.22
C TYR A 37 -19.93 39.33 -46.10
N VAL A 38 -20.92 38.74 -46.77
CA VAL A 38 -20.96 37.34 -47.17
C VAL A 38 -20.04 37.25 -48.39
N ASP A 39 -19.01 36.42 -48.33
CA ASP A 39 -18.31 35.96 -49.53
C ASP A 39 -18.69 34.50 -49.77
N SER A 40 -19.51 34.32 -50.79
CA SER A 40 -19.92 33.04 -51.34
C SER A 40 -19.69 33.11 -52.84
N THR A 41 -18.51 32.67 -53.27
CA THR A 41 -18.24 32.19 -54.63
C THR A 41 -17.29 30.99 -54.50
N LEU A 42 -17.80 29.76 -54.66
CA LEU A 42 -17.76 28.99 -55.91
C LEU A 42 -16.33 28.84 -56.44
N ASP A 43 -15.71 27.69 -56.14
CA ASP A 43 -15.12 26.90 -57.22
C ASP A 43 -15.28 25.41 -56.91
N ALA A 44 -16.02 24.77 -57.81
CA ALA A 44 -16.16 23.33 -57.94
C ALA A 44 -15.02 22.80 -58.82
N ASP A 45 -14.87 21.49 -58.81
CA ASP A 45 -14.04 20.67 -59.70
C ASP A 45 -12.56 20.52 -59.31
N SER A 46 -12.23 19.35 -58.72
CA SER A 46 -11.38 18.36 -59.41
C SER A 46 -11.22 17.06 -58.61
N ALA A 47 -11.90 16.03 -59.12
CA ALA A 47 -11.53 14.61 -59.20
C ALA A 47 -11.44 13.72 -57.94
N PRO A 48 -12.20 12.60 -57.91
CA PRO A 48 -11.97 11.48 -57.01
C PRO A 48 -10.80 10.61 -57.49
N LEU A 49 -9.93 10.20 -56.56
CA LEU A 49 -8.87 9.23 -56.82
C LEU A 49 -9.48 7.84 -57.13
N PRO A 50 -8.89 7.08 -58.07
CA PRO A 50 -9.43 5.80 -58.50
C PRO A 50 -9.20 4.71 -57.46
N ASP A 51 -10.32 4.07 -57.10
CA ASP A 51 -10.44 2.69 -56.65
C ASP A 51 -9.65 1.75 -57.58
N GLN A 52 -8.59 1.15 -57.04
CA GLN A 52 -7.92 0.00 -57.63
C GLN A 52 -8.18 -1.17 -56.70
N GLY A 53 -9.22 -1.92 -57.07
CA GLY A 53 -9.47 -3.24 -56.56
C GLY A 53 -8.25 -4.12 -56.74
N ILE A 54 -7.89 -4.80 -55.65
CA ILE A 54 -7.20 -6.07 -55.72
C ILE A 54 -8.16 -7.07 -55.11
N ASP A 55 -8.91 -7.66 -56.03
CA ASP A 55 -9.67 -8.87 -55.86
C ASP A 55 -8.65 -10.02 -55.86
N GLU A 56 -8.26 -10.50 -54.68
CA GLU A 56 -7.75 -11.86 -54.55
C GLU A 56 -8.63 -12.64 -53.59
N ALA A 57 -9.52 -13.40 -54.20
CA ALA A 57 -10.26 -14.47 -53.61
C ALA A 57 -9.32 -15.45 -52.88
N ALA A 58 -9.73 -15.79 -51.65
CA ALA A 58 -9.26 -16.93 -50.87
C ALA A 58 -9.36 -18.25 -51.67
N PRO A 59 -8.64 -19.33 -51.31
CA PRO A 59 -8.95 -20.04 -50.06
C PRO A 59 -7.73 -20.66 -49.36
N ASP A 60 -7.65 -20.55 -48.04
CA ASP A 60 -7.16 -21.69 -47.25
C ASP A 60 -7.81 -21.68 -45.86
N GLN A 61 -9.00 -22.28 -45.83
CA GLN A 61 -9.52 -22.91 -44.63
C GLN A 61 -8.80 -24.24 -44.45
N ALA A 62 -7.83 -24.29 -43.55
CA ALA A 62 -7.41 -25.52 -42.90
C ALA A 62 -6.54 -25.19 -41.68
N LEU A 63 -7.16 -24.76 -40.58
CA LEU A 63 -6.58 -24.90 -39.23
C LEU A 63 -7.67 -24.78 -38.15
N ASP A 64 -8.77 -25.49 -38.37
CA ASP A 64 -9.61 -26.01 -37.28
C ASP A 64 -9.45 -27.52 -37.27
N GLN A 65 -8.76 -28.05 -36.26
CA GLN A 65 -9.12 -29.27 -35.53
C GLN A 65 -8.22 -29.36 -34.27
N PRO A 66 -8.75 -29.89 -33.15
CA PRO A 66 -8.25 -29.66 -31.80
C PRO A 66 -7.08 -30.59 -31.45
N LEU A 67 -6.14 -30.08 -30.65
CA LEU A 67 -5.14 -30.92 -30.00
C LEU A 67 -5.71 -31.48 -28.69
N ASP A 68 -6.78 -32.27 -28.82
CA ASP A 68 -7.25 -33.19 -27.79
C ASP A 68 -7.06 -34.62 -28.29
N GLN A 69 -6.62 -35.51 -27.39
CA GLN A 69 -6.36 -36.96 -27.55
C GLN A 69 -4.94 -37.40 -27.90
N ALA A 70 -4.05 -37.29 -26.92
CA ALA A 70 -3.18 -38.41 -26.54
C ALA A 70 -2.66 -38.20 -25.12
N LEU A 71 -3.33 -38.80 -24.12
CA LEU A 71 -2.73 -39.44 -22.94
C LEU A 71 -3.85 -39.89 -21.99
N ASP A 72 -4.57 -40.91 -22.45
CA ASP A 72 -5.43 -41.72 -21.59
C ASP A 72 -5.03 -43.18 -21.83
N GLN A 73 -4.09 -43.68 -21.02
CA GLN A 73 -4.00 -45.09 -20.64
C GLN A 73 -3.41 -45.19 -19.22
N PRO A 74 -4.00 -46.01 -18.35
CA PRO A 74 -3.53 -46.25 -16.99
C PRO A 74 -2.47 -47.36 -17.01
N LEU A 75 -1.36 -47.17 -16.29
CA LEU A 75 -0.47 -48.28 -15.96
C LEU A 75 -0.53 -48.59 -14.47
N ASP A 76 -1.37 -49.58 -14.20
CA ASP A 76 -1.39 -50.43 -13.02
C ASP A 76 -0.11 -51.29 -12.95
N THR A 77 0.15 -51.83 -11.76
CA THR A 77 0.94 -53.02 -11.40
C THR A 77 2.43 -52.90 -11.01
N GLY A 78 2.66 -53.16 -9.72
CA GLY A 78 3.91 -53.56 -9.09
C GLY A 78 3.86 -53.20 -7.60
N SER A 79 3.16 -53.90 -6.70
CA SER A 79 3.26 -55.33 -6.35
C SER A 79 4.71 -55.79 -6.16
N GLU A 80 5.29 -55.41 -5.02
CA GLU A 80 6.42 -56.13 -4.41
C GLU A 80 5.87 -56.84 -3.17
N THR A 81 5.57 -58.12 -3.33
CA THR A 81 5.33 -59.06 -2.23
C THR A 81 6.55 -59.94 -2.00
N SER A 82 6.77 -60.26 -0.71
CA SER A 82 7.50 -61.44 -0.17
C SER A 82 9.02 -61.27 -0.05
N SER A 83 9.71 -61.70 1.00
CA SER A 83 9.39 -62.42 2.26
C SER A 83 10.60 -62.24 3.20
N ASP A 84 10.45 -62.14 4.51
CA ASP A 84 10.47 -63.23 5.50
C ASP A 84 10.18 -62.55 6.86
N GLY A 85 9.41 -63.04 7.82
CA GLY A 85 9.12 -64.42 8.19
C GLY A 85 9.71 -64.74 9.57
N ALA A 86 9.10 -64.26 10.66
CA ALA A 86 9.10 -64.81 12.04
C ALA A 86 8.45 -63.76 12.96
N ALA A 87 7.21 -63.88 13.48
CA ALA A 87 6.67 -64.91 14.37
C ALA A 87 7.55 -65.16 15.60
N ASP A 88 7.34 -64.38 16.67
CA ASP A 88 7.27 -64.98 18.01
C ASP A 88 6.34 -64.17 18.94
N THR A 89 5.55 -64.92 19.68
CA THR A 89 4.48 -64.55 20.59
C THR A 89 4.82 -65.10 21.97
N SER A 90 5.00 -64.23 22.96
CA SER A 90 4.83 -64.53 24.40
C SER A 90 4.99 -63.20 25.16
N SER A 91 3.97 -62.58 25.75
CA SER A 91 3.24 -63.00 26.95
C SER A 91 4.15 -63.61 28.01
N GLU A 92 4.69 -62.80 28.92
CA GLU A 92 5.03 -63.22 30.28
C GLU A 92 4.83 -62.03 31.24
N THR A 93 3.80 -62.18 32.06
CA THR A 93 3.57 -61.51 33.34
C THR A 93 4.65 -61.90 34.36
N SER A 94 5.12 -60.94 35.19
CA SER A 94 5.14 -61.01 36.67
C SER A 94 6.27 -60.17 37.32
N PRO A 95 6.10 -59.78 38.59
CA PRO A 95 6.79 -58.66 39.23
C PRO A 95 8.04 -59.11 39.99
N ASP A 96 9.00 -58.20 40.19
CA ASP A 96 10.04 -58.40 41.19
C ASP A 96 9.96 -57.34 42.29
N SER A 97 9.67 -57.84 43.47
CA SER A 97 9.68 -57.18 44.75
C SER A 97 10.89 -57.69 45.52
N THR A 98 11.89 -56.85 45.75
CA THR A 98 12.86 -57.08 46.82
C THR A 98 13.04 -55.81 47.63
N VAL A 99 12.30 -55.77 48.72
CA VAL A 99 12.63 -55.07 49.96
C VAL A 99 13.94 -55.67 50.47
N ASP A 100 14.98 -54.86 50.62
CA ASP A 100 16.12 -55.18 51.47
C ASP A 100 16.12 -54.24 52.67
N THR A 101 15.96 -54.84 53.84
CA THR A 101 16.04 -54.20 55.16
C THR A 101 17.19 -54.85 55.91
N THR A 102 18.30 -54.13 56.07
CA THR A 102 19.24 -54.33 57.18
C THR A 102 19.54 -53.00 57.86
N SER A 103 19.03 -52.89 59.09
CA SER A 103 19.15 -51.84 60.10
C SER A 103 20.58 -51.78 60.71
N PRO A 104 20.84 -50.96 61.77
CA PRO A 104 20.93 -49.49 61.84
C PRO A 104 22.36 -49.05 62.24
N ASP A 105 22.76 -47.80 61.95
CA ASP A 105 23.72 -47.12 62.83
C ASP A 105 23.23 -45.73 63.20
N SER A 106 23.26 -45.51 64.49
CA SER A 106 22.79 -44.37 65.24
C SER A 106 23.96 -43.41 65.45
N THR A 107 23.96 -42.28 64.75
CA THR A 107 24.53 -41.04 65.30
C THR A 107 23.62 -39.89 64.93
N VAL A 108 22.68 -39.64 65.84
CA VAL A 108 22.00 -38.35 65.97
C VAL A 108 23.07 -37.32 66.29
N ASP A 109 23.43 -36.48 65.32
CA ASP A 109 24.13 -35.23 65.56
C ASP A 109 23.08 -34.16 65.89
N THR A 110 22.92 -33.87 67.17
CA THR A 110 22.08 -32.77 67.69
C THR A 110 22.88 -31.49 67.84
N THR A 111 23.55 -31.02 66.79
CA THR A 111 24.11 -29.65 66.78
C THR A 111 23.52 -28.82 65.65
N SER A 112 22.72 -27.82 66.08
CA SER A 112 22.06 -26.75 65.31
C SER A 112 20.83 -27.13 64.47
N PRO A 113 19.64 -26.59 64.80
CA PRO A 113 18.65 -26.35 63.76
C PRO A 113 19.16 -25.19 62.91
N ASP A 114 19.74 -25.48 61.74
CA ASP A 114 19.79 -24.49 60.67
C ASP A 114 18.37 -24.34 60.12
N SER A 115 17.58 -23.54 60.82
CA SER A 115 16.30 -23.05 60.33
C SER A 115 16.55 -21.93 59.34
N THR A 116 17.06 -22.27 58.17
CA THR A 116 16.88 -21.47 56.97
C THR A 116 16.01 -22.28 56.03
N VAL A 117 14.73 -22.35 56.38
CA VAL A 117 13.69 -22.56 55.36
C VAL A 117 13.86 -21.36 54.43
N ASP A 118 14.48 -21.61 53.28
CA ASP A 118 14.51 -20.66 52.19
C ASP A 118 13.08 -20.54 51.65
N THR A 119 12.28 -19.72 52.34
CA THR A 119 11.06 -19.17 51.79
C THR A 119 11.47 -18.14 50.76
N THR A 120 12.00 -18.59 49.62
CA THR A 120 11.89 -17.84 48.38
C THR A 120 10.39 -17.69 48.15
N SER A 121 9.88 -16.56 48.65
CA SER A 121 8.51 -16.12 48.49
C SER A 121 8.13 -16.39 47.03
N PRO A 122 7.03 -17.12 46.73
CA PRO A 122 6.61 -17.25 45.35
C PRO A 122 6.47 -15.84 44.82
N ASP A 123 7.23 -15.53 43.77
CA ASP A 123 7.15 -14.26 43.07
C ASP A 123 5.73 -14.16 42.52
N SER A 124 4.85 -13.56 43.32
CA SER A 124 3.44 -13.41 43.01
C SER A 124 3.21 -12.20 42.09
N THR A 125 4.25 -11.73 41.40
CA THR A 125 4.06 -10.85 40.26
C THR A 125 3.52 -11.69 39.12
N VAL A 126 2.21 -11.93 39.16
CA VAL A 126 1.46 -12.29 37.96
C VAL A 126 1.72 -11.15 36.98
N ASP A 127 2.62 -11.38 36.05
CA ASP A 127 2.89 -10.53 34.90
C ASP A 127 1.62 -10.53 34.04
N THR A 128 0.64 -9.72 34.45
CA THR A 128 -0.52 -9.46 33.63
C THR A 128 -0.02 -8.58 32.50
N ALA A 129 0.29 -9.22 31.37
CA ALA A 129 0.55 -8.55 30.12
C ALA A 129 -0.48 -7.42 29.93
N PRO A 130 -0.06 -6.22 29.49
CA PRO A 130 -0.98 -5.12 29.27
C PRO A 130 -2.18 -5.57 28.43
N PRO A 131 -3.41 -5.15 28.78
CA PRO A 131 -4.58 -5.51 28.00
C PRO A 131 -4.44 -4.97 26.58
N LEU A 132 -4.69 -5.84 25.59
CA LEU A 132 -4.69 -5.48 24.18
C LEU A 132 -5.70 -4.36 23.92
N THR A 133 -5.25 -3.26 23.31
CA THR A 133 -6.10 -2.17 22.84
C THR A 133 -6.55 -2.47 21.43
N CYS A 134 -7.82 -2.82 21.23
CA CYS A 134 -8.33 -3.16 19.90
C CYS A 134 -9.53 -2.24 19.57
N PRO A 135 -9.63 -1.69 18.34
CA PRO A 135 -8.70 -1.82 17.21
C PRO A 135 -7.40 -1.03 17.37
N GLU A 136 -6.40 -1.40 16.59
CA GLU A 136 -5.12 -0.67 16.44
C GLU A 136 -5.19 0.30 15.26
N LEU A 137 -4.39 1.36 15.34
CA LEU A 137 -4.37 2.44 14.36
C LEU A 137 -2.93 2.86 14.04
N LEU A 138 -2.53 2.68 12.78
CA LEU A 138 -1.34 3.31 12.21
C LEU A 138 -1.76 4.68 11.69
N ASP A 139 -1.60 5.71 12.51
CA ASP A 139 -2.07 7.08 12.24
C ASP A 139 -0.93 8.03 11.84
N TRP A 140 -0.88 8.39 10.57
CA TRP A 140 0.08 9.36 10.04
C TRP A 140 -0.03 10.74 10.70
N THR A 141 -1.18 11.09 11.28
CA THR A 141 -1.33 12.38 11.97
C THR A 141 -0.58 12.45 13.30
N THR A 142 -0.22 11.30 13.88
CA THR A 142 0.42 11.21 15.19
C THR A 142 1.80 10.58 15.15
N LEU A 143 2.06 9.80 14.10
CA LEU A 143 3.37 9.26 13.79
C LEU A 143 4.15 10.31 12.99
N ASP A 144 5.46 10.09 12.88
CA ASP A 144 6.36 10.89 12.07
C ASP A 144 7.09 9.90 11.17
N TYR A 145 6.71 9.84 9.89
CA TYR A 145 7.39 9.02 8.91
C TYR A 145 8.62 9.78 8.41
N PRO A 146 9.85 9.31 8.66
CA PRO A 146 11.03 10.09 8.29
C PRO A 146 11.08 10.32 6.77
N ALA A 147 11.08 11.58 6.35
CA ALA A 147 11.10 11.97 4.95
C ALA A 147 12.17 11.21 4.14
N ALA A 148 11.77 10.67 2.98
CA ALA A 148 12.55 9.86 2.05
C ALA A 148 13.05 8.51 2.61
N ALA A 149 12.63 8.10 3.81
CA ALA A 149 12.98 6.80 4.33
C ALA A 149 12.27 5.70 3.52
N LEU A 150 13.05 4.74 3.01
CA LEU A 150 12.49 3.56 2.35
C LEU A 150 11.99 2.51 3.35
N THR A 151 12.29 2.67 4.64
CA THR A 151 11.85 1.76 5.69
C THR A 151 11.64 2.51 7.00
N ALA A 152 10.53 2.27 7.66
CA ALA A 152 10.22 2.76 9.00
C ALA A 152 9.44 1.70 9.78
N SER A 153 9.56 1.71 11.11
CA SER A 153 8.84 0.80 12.00
C SER A 153 8.24 1.58 13.16
N PHE A 154 7.00 1.28 13.50
CA PHE A 154 6.21 1.99 14.48
C PHE A 154 5.67 1.01 15.52
N ALA A 155 5.97 1.27 16.79
CA ALA A 155 5.37 0.53 17.90
C ALA A 155 3.94 1.04 18.12
N LEU A 156 2.94 0.16 18.01
CA LEU A 156 1.52 0.47 18.19
C LEU A 156 0.95 -0.55 19.18
N GLY A 157 0.39 -0.08 20.29
CA GLY A 157 -0.14 -0.96 21.33
C GLY A 157 0.87 -2.02 21.78
N ASP A 158 0.55 -3.29 21.51
CA ASP A 158 1.35 -4.47 21.86
C ASP A 158 2.27 -4.97 20.73
N GLY A 159 2.22 -4.35 19.54
CA GLY A 159 2.89 -4.84 18.34
C GLY A 159 3.73 -3.78 17.63
N THR A 160 4.15 -4.14 16.42
CA THR A 160 4.91 -3.25 15.54
C THR A 160 4.37 -3.37 14.12
N ALA A 161 4.13 -2.23 13.50
CA ALA A 161 3.88 -2.12 12.07
C ALA A 161 5.16 -1.62 11.37
N SER A 162 5.56 -2.27 10.29
CA SER A 162 6.72 -1.87 9.48
C SER A 162 6.28 -1.49 8.08
N VAL A 163 6.78 -0.38 7.58
CA VAL A 163 6.53 0.10 6.22
C VAL A 163 7.82 0.00 5.43
N THR A 164 7.77 -0.54 4.22
CA THR A 164 8.94 -0.67 3.34
C THR A 164 8.57 -0.34 1.90
N SER A 165 9.39 0.48 1.25
CA SER A 165 9.27 0.83 -0.17
C SER A 165 10.34 0.12 -0.99
N THR A 166 9.93 -0.50 -2.10
CA THR A 166 10.79 -1.25 -3.06
C THR A 166 10.40 -0.94 -4.51
N GLY A 167 11.07 -1.55 -5.49
CA GLY A 167 10.86 -1.28 -6.91
C GLY A 167 11.73 -0.13 -7.41
N ASN A 168 11.19 0.75 -8.26
CA ASN A 168 11.85 1.94 -8.81
C ASN A 168 11.92 3.10 -7.79
N THR A 169 12.44 2.86 -6.58
CA THR A 169 12.45 3.88 -5.52
C THR A 169 13.32 5.11 -5.82
N SER A 170 14.19 5.04 -6.83
CA SER A 170 14.90 6.22 -7.35
C SER A 170 13.99 7.23 -8.05
N ALA A 171 12.76 6.84 -8.39
CA ALA A 171 11.75 7.72 -8.97
C ALA A 171 11.08 8.64 -7.94
N TYR A 172 11.27 8.38 -6.63
CA TYR A 172 10.70 9.26 -5.61
C TYR A 172 11.27 10.68 -5.71
N GLN A 173 10.36 11.66 -5.59
CA GLN A 173 10.69 13.08 -5.57
C GLN A 173 10.18 13.76 -4.30
N ALA A 174 10.50 15.03 -4.14
CA ALA A 174 9.99 15.90 -3.06
C ALA A 174 10.21 15.34 -1.63
N ASN A 175 11.27 14.55 -1.44
CA ASN A 175 11.55 13.82 -0.20
C ASN A 175 10.49 12.80 0.22
N THR A 176 9.73 12.23 -0.73
CA THR A 176 8.80 11.13 -0.45
C THR A 176 9.51 9.76 -0.43
N PRO A 177 8.97 8.73 0.25
CA PRO A 177 7.77 8.74 1.09
C PRO A 177 7.91 9.68 2.30
N ASP A 178 6.82 10.37 2.64
CA ASP A 178 6.75 11.35 3.72
C ASP A 178 5.27 11.49 4.15
N ASP A 179 4.99 11.62 5.45
CA ASP A 179 3.65 11.94 5.92
C ASP A 179 3.39 13.45 5.87
N ASN A 180 2.30 13.84 5.23
CA ASN A 180 1.90 15.25 5.16
C ASN A 180 0.40 15.42 4.87
N THR A 181 -0.02 16.69 4.86
CA THR A 181 -1.41 17.13 4.69
C THR A 181 -1.81 17.44 3.24
N THR A 182 -0.96 17.12 2.25
CA THR A 182 -1.19 17.50 0.86
C THR A 182 -2.28 16.65 0.20
N LEU A 183 -2.29 15.34 0.46
CA LEU A 183 -3.12 14.36 -0.23
C LEU A 183 -4.11 13.70 0.75
N THR A 184 -5.22 14.37 1.06
CA THR A 184 -6.12 13.92 2.14
C THR A 184 -7.52 13.52 1.66
N GLY A 185 -7.81 13.63 0.36
CA GLY A 185 -9.09 13.18 -0.20
C GLY A 185 -10.32 13.78 0.48
N SER A 186 -10.25 15.07 0.79
CA SER A 186 -11.24 15.92 1.51
C SER A 186 -11.29 15.77 3.03
N ALA A 187 -10.56 14.82 3.61
CA ALA A 187 -10.49 14.71 5.05
C ALA A 187 -9.68 15.86 5.65
N THR A 188 -10.15 16.37 6.79
CA THR A 188 -9.56 17.52 7.49
C THR A 188 -8.81 17.05 8.72
N ASN A 189 -7.68 17.69 9.04
CA ASN A 189 -6.84 17.37 10.20
C ASN A 189 -6.34 15.92 10.18
N ILE A 190 -6.03 15.42 8.98
CA ILE A 190 -5.36 14.13 8.81
C ILE A 190 -4.10 14.32 7.98
N GLU A 191 -3.18 13.39 8.13
CA GLU A 191 -2.04 13.24 7.23
C GLU A 191 -2.17 11.92 6.47
N SER A 192 -1.43 11.83 5.36
CA SER A 192 -1.29 10.61 4.56
C SER A 192 0.18 10.39 4.27
N LEU A 193 0.59 9.13 4.11
CA LEU A 193 1.89 8.81 3.54
C LEU A 193 1.88 9.14 2.04
N SER A 194 2.46 10.28 1.68
CA SER A 194 2.54 10.80 0.33
C SER A 194 3.61 10.06 -0.47
N LEU A 195 3.25 9.63 -1.66
CA LEU A 195 4.14 8.96 -2.62
C LEU A 195 4.18 9.80 -3.89
N THR A 196 5.22 10.63 -4.06
CA THR A 196 5.41 11.45 -5.26
C THR A 196 6.51 10.85 -6.10
N THR A 197 6.19 10.49 -7.35
CA THR A 197 7.10 9.79 -8.25
C THR A 197 7.17 10.47 -9.60
N ASP A 198 8.34 10.46 -10.20
CA ASP A 198 8.60 10.81 -11.59
C ASP A 198 9.17 9.58 -12.29
N PHE A 199 8.28 8.81 -12.90
CA PHE A 199 8.63 7.55 -13.52
C PHE A 199 9.20 7.83 -14.91
N GLY A 200 10.39 7.32 -15.20
CA GLY A 200 11.03 7.54 -16.50
C GLY A 200 10.35 6.79 -17.65
N ASN A 201 9.38 5.91 -17.36
CA ASN A 201 8.50 5.30 -18.36
C ASN A 201 7.23 4.67 -17.74
N ALA A 202 6.26 4.35 -18.60
CA ALA A 202 4.98 3.76 -18.21
C ALA A 202 5.05 2.36 -17.54
N SER A 203 6.19 1.67 -17.55
CA SER A 203 6.34 0.34 -16.92
C SER A 203 6.97 0.39 -15.52
N GLU A 204 7.46 1.55 -15.08
CA GLU A 204 8.06 1.68 -13.76
C GLU A 204 6.99 1.63 -12.65
N SER A 205 7.41 1.16 -11.47
CA SER A 205 6.53 1.09 -10.32
C SER A 205 7.30 1.17 -9.01
N VAL A 206 6.66 1.70 -7.98
CA VAL A 206 7.09 1.55 -6.59
C VAL A 206 6.12 0.63 -5.86
N VAL A 207 6.63 -0.14 -4.91
CA VAL A 207 5.85 -1.07 -4.10
C VAL A 207 6.03 -0.71 -2.64
N VAL A 208 4.94 -0.31 -1.99
CA VAL A 208 4.86 -0.09 -0.54
C VAL A 208 4.28 -1.34 0.11
N SER A 209 5.01 -1.90 1.07
CA SER A 209 4.56 -3.02 1.91
C SER A 209 4.38 -2.54 3.34
N ILE A 210 3.22 -2.80 3.92
CA ILE A 210 2.92 -2.57 5.34
C ILE A 210 2.80 -3.94 6.00
N ASP A 211 3.81 -4.30 6.78
CA ASP A 211 3.90 -5.54 7.54
C ASP A 211 3.31 -5.32 8.95
N VAL A 212 2.28 -6.10 9.27
CA VAL A 212 1.59 -6.14 10.56
C VAL A 212 1.71 -7.53 11.21
N SER A 213 2.69 -8.33 10.79
CA SER A 213 3.01 -9.63 11.40
C SER A 213 3.57 -9.50 12.82
N GLY A 214 4.06 -8.31 13.20
CA GLY A 214 4.58 -8.01 14.54
C GLY A 214 3.53 -7.95 15.66
N PHE A 215 2.24 -8.12 15.36
CA PHE A 215 1.16 -8.11 16.35
C PHE A 215 0.79 -9.52 16.83
N ALA A 216 0.11 -9.61 17.98
CA ALA A 216 -0.40 -10.87 18.51
C ALA A 216 -1.24 -11.64 17.46
N GLY A 217 -0.93 -12.93 17.29
CA GLY A 217 -1.54 -13.78 16.25
C GLY A 217 -0.89 -13.68 14.86
N GLY A 218 0.19 -12.91 14.75
CA GLY A 218 1.04 -12.82 13.56
C GLY A 218 0.37 -12.12 12.39
N GLY A 219 -0.52 -11.16 12.64
CA GLY A 219 -1.25 -10.45 11.60
C GLY A 219 -2.51 -9.76 12.12
N ALA A 220 -3.35 -9.30 11.19
CA ALA A 220 -4.54 -8.52 11.45
C ALA A 220 -5.77 -9.03 10.69
N ARG A 221 -6.95 -8.66 11.18
CA ARG A 221 -8.27 -8.79 10.54
C ARG A 221 -8.96 -7.43 10.49
N SER A 222 -10.00 -7.32 9.66
CA SER A 222 -10.78 -6.08 9.52
C SER A 222 -9.92 -4.86 9.21
N ALA A 223 -8.87 -5.05 8.41
CA ALA A 223 -7.95 -3.98 8.03
C ALA A 223 -8.61 -3.09 6.98
N SER A 224 -8.54 -1.77 7.16
CA SER A 224 -9.10 -0.79 6.22
C SER A 224 -8.35 0.53 6.21
N PHE A 225 -8.24 1.13 5.03
CA PHE A 225 -7.63 2.44 4.80
C PHE A 225 -8.14 3.02 3.46
N THR A 226 -7.76 4.26 3.17
CA THR A 226 -8.08 4.93 1.91
C THR A 226 -6.80 5.32 1.21
N ILE A 227 -6.76 5.19 -0.12
CA ILE A 227 -5.74 5.80 -0.97
C ILE A 227 -6.37 7.02 -1.64
N TYR A 228 -5.69 8.16 -1.57
CA TYR A 228 -6.14 9.47 -2.02
C TYR A 228 -5.46 9.88 -3.32
N ASP A 229 -6.13 10.77 -4.05
CA ASP A 229 -5.61 11.46 -5.24
C ASP A 229 -5.20 10.51 -6.38
N ILE A 230 -5.96 9.44 -6.61
CA ILE A 230 -5.75 8.59 -7.79
C ILE A 230 -6.44 9.26 -8.98
N ASP A 231 -5.66 9.70 -9.97
CA ASP A 231 -6.15 10.54 -11.04
C ASP A 231 -5.55 10.23 -12.42
N SER A 232 -5.97 11.03 -13.42
CA SER A 232 -5.27 11.10 -14.70
C SER A 232 -5.10 12.55 -15.10
N ALA A 233 -3.87 13.04 -15.09
CA ALA A 233 -3.52 14.40 -15.46
C ALA A 233 -2.74 14.48 -16.79
N GLY A 234 -2.85 15.64 -17.44
CA GLY A 234 -2.12 15.95 -18.66
C GLY A 234 -2.71 15.38 -19.96
N SER A 235 -1.98 15.59 -21.05
CA SER A 235 -2.29 15.07 -22.38
C SER A 235 -0.99 14.84 -23.17
N GLY A 236 -0.99 13.91 -24.12
CA GLY A 236 0.21 13.61 -24.91
C GLY A 236 1.30 12.86 -24.13
N ASN A 237 2.57 13.07 -24.48
CA ASN A 237 3.70 12.25 -24.01
C ASN A 237 4.06 12.40 -22.53
N GLY A 238 3.61 13.46 -21.85
CA GLY A 238 3.78 13.69 -20.40
C GLY A 238 2.56 13.31 -19.56
N ARG A 239 1.55 12.67 -20.18
CA ARG A 239 0.31 12.30 -19.48
C ARG A 239 0.60 11.30 -18.36
N SER A 240 0.25 11.64 -17.13
CA SER A 240 0.21 10.74 -15.99
C SER A 240 -1.17 10.08 -15.87
N VAL A 241 -1.17 8.83 -15.43
CA VAL A 241 -2.38 8.08 -15.11
C VAL A 241 -2.02 7.24 -13.90
N ASP A 242 -2.62 7.51 -12.76
CA ASP A 242 -2.33 6.72 -11.57
C ASP A 242 -2.97 5.35 -11.70
N ARG A 243 -2.18 4.31 -11.43
CA ARG A 243 -2.68 2.95 -11.29
C ARG A 243 -2.20 2.36 -9.98
N ILE A 244 -3.15 1.82 -9.24
CA ILE A 244 -2.94 1.22 -7.94
C ILE A 244 -3.37 -0.23 -7.99
N THR A 245 -2.48 -1.13 -7.58
CA THR A 245 -2.82 -2.52 -7.27
C THR A 245 -2.63 -2.77 -5.78
N VAL A 246 -3.66 -3.26 -5.11
CA VAL A 246 -3.61 -3.59 -3.68
C VAL A 246 -3.93 -5.06 -3.47
N VAL A 247 -3.07 -5.73 -2.71
CA VAL A 247 -3.30 -7.10 -2.22
C VAL A 247 -2.95 -7.19 -0.74
N GLY A 248 -3.65 -8.06 -0.03
CA GLY A 248 -3.22 -8.56 1.26
C GLY A 248 -2.44 -9.84 1.07
N LEU A 249 -1.58 -10.18 2.02
CA LEU A 249 -0.91 -11.47 2.08
C LEU A 249 -1.19 -12.11 3.43
N ARG A 250 -1.34 -13.43 3.47
CA ARG A 250 -1.35 -14.24 4.68
C ARG A 250 -0.44 -15.43 4.47
N ASN A 251 0.69 -15.48 5.17
CA ASN A 251 1.74 -16.47 5.00
C ASN A 251 2.12 -16.62 3.50
N SER A 252 2.31 -15.48 2.82
CA SER A 252 2.54 -15.37 1.37
C SER A 252 1.35 -15.73 0.44
N ALA A 253 0.24 -16.25 0.95
CA ALA A 253 -0.97 -16.44 0.15
C ALA A 253 -1.69 -15.11 -0.11
N ILE A 254 -2.12 -14.86 -1.35
CA ILE A 254 -2.82 -13.61 -1.71
C ILE A 254 -4.22 -13.60 -1.09
N VAL A 255 -4.55 -12.48 -0.47
CA VAL A 255 -5.88 -12.12 0.03
C VAL A 255 -6.39 -10.95 -0.79
N THR A 256 -7.50 -11.14 -1.50
CA THR A 256 -8.12 -10.10 -2.32
C THR A 256 -8.87 -9.10 -1.44
N PRO A 257 -8.64 -7.78 -1.58
CA PRO A 257 -9.40 -6.77 -0.86
C PRO A 257 -10.81 -6.61 -1.43
N THR A 258 -11.69 -5.98 -0.66
CA THR A 258 -12.86 -5.28 -1.19
C THR A 258 -12.47 -3.84 -1.49
N LEU A 259 -12.74 -3.38 -2.71
CA LEU A 259 -12.44 -2.03 -3.19
C LEU A 259 -13.71 -1.19 -3.32
N THR A 260 -13.70 0.02 -2.76
CA THR A 260 -14.75 1.03 -2.90
C THR A 260 -14.21 2.20 -3.69
N LEU A 261 -14.74 2.43 -4.90
CA LEU A 261 -14.19 3.39 -5.86
C LEU A 261 -14.89 4.75 -5.75
N GLY A 262 -14.09 5.82 -5.78
CA GLY A 262 -14.54 7.16 -6.11
C GLY A 262 -14.99 7.28 -7.57
N SER A 263 -15.74 8.34 -7.90
CA SER A 263 -16.33 8.52 -9.23
C SER A 263 -15.34 8.84 -10.35
N ALA A 264 -14.10 9.20 -10.01
CA ALA A 264 -13.00 9.41 -10.96
C ALA A 264 -12.15 8.15 -11.19
N LEU A 265 -12.56 6.99 -10.64
CA LEU A 265 -11.82 5.74 -10.74
C LEU A 265 -12.55 4.69 -11.59
N THR A 266 -11.78 3.84 -12.24
CA THR A 266 -12.29 2.62 -12.88
C THR A 266 -11.56 1.38 -12.37
N SER A 267 -12.30 0.27 -12.27
CA SER A 267 -11.70 -1.02 -11.94
C SER A 267 -11.08 -1.63 -13.20
N VAL A 268 -9.81 -2.01 -13.10
CA VAL A 268 -9.11 -2.82 -14.11
C VAL A 268 -9.36 -4.30 -13.83
N ASN A 269 -9.31 -4.69 -12.55
CA ASN A 269 -9.65 -6.02 -12.05
C ASN A 269 -9.97 -5.95 -10.54
N ALA A 270 -10.11 -7.11 -9.88
CA ALA A 270 -10.48 -7.20 -8.46
C ALA A 270 -9.48 -6.57 -7.48
N THR A 271 -8.23 -6.35 -7.88
CA THR A 271 -7.16 -5.79 -7.04
C THR A 271 -6.62 -4.47 -7.57
N THR A 272 -6.99 -4.08 -8.79
CA THR A 272 -6.36 -2.97 -9.52
C THR A 272 -7.39 -1.95 -9.98
N VAL A 273 -7.08 -0.68 -9.74
CA VAL A 273 -7.84 0.48 -10.21
C VAL A 273 -6.92 1.48 -10.90
N GLU A 274 -7.50 2.35 -11.71
CA GLU A 274 -6.81 3.48 -12.30
C GLU A 274 -7.69 4.73 -12.34
N GLY A 275 -7.06 5.91 -12.35
CA GLY A 275 -7.73 7.20 -12.48
C GLY A 275 -8.21 7.44 -13.91
N THR A 276 -9.37 8.07 -14.07
CA THR A 276 -9.99 8.33 -15.39
C THR A 276 -10.04 9.81 -15.77
N GLN A 277 -9.75 10.70 -14.84
CA GLN A 277 -9.80 12.15 -15.04
C GLN A 277 -8.91 12.86 -14.02
N SER A 278 -8.60 14.13 -14.26
CA SER A 278 -7.83 14.93 -13.32
C SER A 278 -8.66 15.24 -12.08
N VAL A 279 -8.04 15.07 -10.91
CA VAL A 279 -8.63 15.26 -9.59
C VAL A 279 -7.76 16.28 -8.84
N ALA A 280 -8.38 17.06 -7.95
CA ALA A 280 -7.61 17.92 -7.06
C ALA A 280 -7.14 17.12 -5.85
N ASN A 281 -5.95 17.43 -5.33
CA ASN A 281 -5.30 16.75 -4.21
C ASN A 281 -6.19 16.48 -2.98
N ASN A 282 -7.22 17.31 -2.75
CA ASN A 282 -8.14 17.23 -1.63
C ASN A 282 -9.59 16.90 -2.04
N ALA A 283 -9.83 16.44 -3.26
CA ALA A 283 -11.14 15.99 -3.71
C ALA A 283 -11.36 14.50 -3.39
N ASP A 284 -12.58 14.13 -3.07
CA ASP A 284 -12.97 12.77 -2.68
C ASP A 284 -13.21 11.83 -3.87
N ILE A 285 -13.42 12.38 -5.06
CA ILE A 285 -13.75 11.60 -6.27
C ILE A 285 -12.62 10.68 -6.74
N GLY A 286 -11.37 10.97 -6.36
CA GLY A 286 -10.18 10.14 -6.64
C GLY A 286 -9.81 9.18 -5.50
N ASN A 287 -10.68 9.00 -4.51
CA ASN A 287 -10.41 8.14 -3.36
C ASN A 287 -10.70 6.66 -3.66
N LEU A 288 -9.81 5.78 -3.23
CA LEU A 288 -10.01 4.33 -3.20
C LEU A 288 -10.09 3.85 -1.76
N GLY A 289 -11.27 3.43 -1.32
CA GLY A 289 -11.43 2.69 -0.07
C GLY A 289 -10.98 1.25 -0.23
N VAL A 290 -10.13 0.76 0.68
CA VAL A 290 -9.62 -0.61 0.70
C VAL A 290 -10.01 -1.27 2.01
N SER A 291 -10.51 -2.51 1.95
CA SER A 291 -10.77 -3.30 3.16
C SER A 291 -10.48 -4.79 2.97
N PHE A 292 -10.07 -5.45 4.05
CA PHE A 292 -9.84 -6.89 4.13
C PHE A 292 -10.71 -7.52 5.20
N THR A 293 -11.56 -8.47 4.80
CA THR A 293 -12.37 -9.26 5.73
C THR A 293 -11.66 -10.52 6.19
N ALA A 294 -10.83 -11.12 5.33
CA ALA A 294 -9.97 -12.24 5.69
C ALA A 294 -8.68 -11.75 6.38
N PRO A 295 -8.06 -12.56 7.26
CA PRO A 295 -6.83 -12.18 7.94
C PRO A 295 -5.65 -11.99 6.97
N ILE A 296 -4.79 -11.02 7.27
CA ILE A 296 -3.57 -10.68 6.53
C ILE A 296 -2.41 -10.46 7.51
N ASP A 297 -1.17 -10.58 7.05
CA ASP A 297 0.04 -10.15 7.76
C ASP A 297 0.78 -9.03 7.03
N THR A 298 0.57 -8.88 5.71
CA THR A 298 1.17 -7.82 4.92
C THR A 298 0.12 -7.22 3.98
N ILE A 299 0.10 -5.89 3.87
CA ILE A 299 -0.57 -5.18 2.77
C ILE A 299 0.49 -4.80 1.76
N ARG A 300 0.27 -5.08 0.48
CA ARG A 300 1.15 -4.66 -0.61
C ARG A 300 0.39 -3.75 -1.57
N ILE A 301 0.91 -2.54 -1.73
CA ILE A 301 0.41 -1.51 -2.64
C ILE A 301 1.46 -1.33 -3.73
N THR A 302 1.08 -1.57 -4.98
CA THR A 302 1.91 -1.24 -6.14
C THR A 302 1.35 0.01 -6.79
N TYR A 303 2.18 1.04 -6.90
CA TYR A 303 1.87 2.29 -7.57
C TYR A 303 2.67 2.39 -8.86
N THR A 304 1.97 2.58 -9.97
CA THR A 304 2.51 2.55 -11.32
C THR A 304 1.65 3.42 -12.24
N ASN A 305 2.00 3.45 -13.53
CA ASN A 305 1.23 4.14 -14.55
C ASN A 305 0.08 3.28 -15.08
N GLY A 306 -1.05 3.94 -15.31
CA GLY A 306 -2.27 3.38 -15.86
C GLY A 306 -2.29 3.33 -17.39
N THR A 307 -3.40 2.82 -17.92
CA THR A 307 -3.58 2.76 -19.38
C THR A 307 -3.62 4.16 -19.97
N GLY A 308 -2.82 4.41 -20.99
CA GLY A 308 -2.80 5.69 -21.70
C GLY A 308 -1.88 6.74 -21.09
N ALA A 309 -1.08 6.39 -20.08
CA ALA A 309 0.07 7.21 -19.68
C ALA A 309 1.05 7.39 -20.86
N GLY A 310 1.71 8.54 -20.87
CA GLY A 310 2.76 8.86 -21.83
C GLY A 310 3.98 7.94 -21.71
N SER A 311 4.88 8.00 -22.69
CA SER A 311 6.13 7.24 -22.64
C SER A 311 7.09 7.71 -21.55
N ASP A 312 6.94 8.96 -21.12
CA ASP A 312 7.69 9.64 -20.06
C ASP A 312 6.66 10.40 -19.21
N PRO A 313 5.90 9.69 -18.37
CA PRO A 313 4.82 10.28 -17.59
C PRO A 313 5.42 11.28 -16.60
N ASP A 314 4.94 12.53 -16.63
CA ASP A 314 5.38 13.57 -15.71
C ASP A 314 5.14 13.15 -14.25
N SER A 315 5.68 13.93 -13.31
CA SER A 315 5.47 13.72 -11.87
C SER A 315 4.00 13.52 -11.49
N GLN A 316 3.75 12.49 -10.67
CA GLN A 316 2.42 12.11 -10.17
C GLN A 316 2.50 11.71 -8.69
N SER A 317 1.39 11.84 -7.96
CA SER A 317 1.36 11.62 -6.52
C SER A 317 0.10 10.92 -6.04
N VAL A 318 0.24 10.04 -5.05
CA VAL A 318 -0.90 9.46 -4.31
C VAL A 318 -0.63 9.49 -2.81
N GLY A 319 -1.69 9.57 -2.01
CA GLY A 319 -1.60 9.55 -0.55
C GLY A 319 -2.13 8.24 0.02
N VAL A 320 -1.39 7.56 0.89
CA VAL A 320 -1.90 6.39 1.63
C VAL A 320 -2.37 6.85 3.01
N GLY A 321 -3.67 6.79 3.26
CA GLY A 321 -4.28 7.18 4.54
C GLY A 321 -3.93 6.24 5.69
N SER A 322 -4.32 6.65 6.90
CA SER A 322 -4.12 5.88 8.13
C SER A 322 -4.79 4.50 8.05
N LEU A 323 -4.13 3.48 8.60
CA LEU A 323 -4.60 2.10 8.58
C LEU A 323 -5.23 1.73 9.91
N THR A 324 -6.52 1.40 9.90
CA THR A 324 -7.21 0.78 11.04
C THR A 324 -7.23 -0.72 10.87
N PHE A 325 -6.95 -1.48 11.92
CA PHE A 325 -6.99 -2.93 11.87
C PHE A 325 -7.19 -3.54 13.27
N THR A 326 -7.51 -4.83 13.33
CA THR A 326 -7.60 -5.58 14.60
C THR A 326 -6.59 -6.72 14.59
N PRO A 327 -5.59 -6.75 15.48
CA PRO A 327 -4.72 -7.91 15.64
C PRO A 327 -5.50 -9.22 15.77
N ILE A 328 -5.01 -10.30 15.17
CA ILE A 328 -5.70 -11.61 15.23
C ILE A 328 -5.82 -12.13 16.67
N GLY A 329 -4.83 -11.83 17.51
CA GLY A 329 -4.80 -12.17 18.93
C GLY A 329 -5.77 -11.37 19.80
N CYS A 330 -6.42 -10.33 19.26
CA CYS A 330 -7.48 -9.63 19.99
C CYS A 330 -8.69 -10.55 20.20
N PRO A 331 -9.32 -10.48 21.39
CA PRO A 331 -10.56 -11.21 21.68
C PRO A 331 -11.74 -10.81 20.79
#